data_AF-A0A418CTC7-F1
#
_entry.id   AF-A0A418CTC7-F1
#
_cell.length_a   1.000
_cell.length_b   1.000
_cell.length_c   1.000
_cell.angle_alpha   90.00
_cell.angle_beta   90.00
_cell.angle_gamma   90.00
#
_symmetry.space_group_name_H-M   'P 1'
#
loop_
_entity.id
_entity.type
_entity.pdbx_description
1 polymer ?
#
loop_
_entity_poly.entity_id
_entity_poly.type
_entity_poly.pdbx_seq_one_letter_code
_entity_poly.pdbx_strand_id
1 'polypeptide(L)'
;MYTPIGPAASQPRGMASLLHWKAYFVVVFVALGVLFTASSIHTGQSATSVSVALPVANMQTLPSLASSSSSIAPVSSEVDPTLAQKVGQMLQVDISTVLYGKNRNPRFALNKARVAYYAKLGIGSYFNSPFAGGPSRHESWTADEWHDVIDQIQAIYAQHNAVPAIYGIDTIHGANYVRDAVLFPQPLAAASSFNLDVAYRMGEVSAKDSLAAGLPWIFSPVLGLAMQPKWARNYETFGEDPHTVSAFGVALIQGLQANNRTAACMKHFIGYSNPTSGNDRADSVISDFELVNYYAPSFL
;
A
#
# COMPACT_ATOMS: atom_id res chain seq x y z
N MET A 1 41.13 35.87 6.75
CA MET A 1 42.26 35.18 7.41
C MET A 1 41.85 33.71 7.51
N TYR A 2 42.30 32.92 6.55
CA TYR A 2 41.98 31.51 6.34
C TYR A 2 43.26 30.75 6.72
N THR A 3 43.17 29.76 7.60
CA THR A 3 44.29 28.85 7.91
C THR A 3 43.85 27.44 7.52
N PRO A 4 44.45 26.81 6.49
CA PRO A 4 44.13 25.45 6.08
C PRO A 4 45.00 24.43 6.84
N ILE A 5 44.40 23.31 7.25
CA ILE A 5 45.12 22.15 7.76
C ILE A 5 45.37 21.19 6.59
N GLY A 6 46.65 20.96 6.29
CA GLY A 6 47.15 20.02 5.28
C GLY A 6 47.16 18.55 5.73
N PRO A 7 47.61 17.62 4.85
CA PRO A 7 47.04 16.28 4.73
C PRO A 7 47.75 15.22 5.59
N ALA A 8 46.99 14.23 6.05
CA ALA A 8 47.55 12.99 6.60
C ALA A 8 47.72 11.94 5.49
N ALA A 9 48.90 11.31 5.49
CA ALA A 9 49.45 10.43 4.48
C ALA A 9 48.78 9.04 4.37
N SER A 10 49.01 8.41 3.23
CA SER A 10 48.47 7.14 2.74
C SER A 10 49.35 5.90 2.99
N GLN A 11 48.70 4.71 2.96
CA GLN A 11 49.18 3.33 2.56
C GLN A 11 49.44 2.30 3.70
N PRO A 12 49.37 0.97 3.44
CA PRO A 12 48.27 0.14 2.89
C PRO A 12 48.08 -1.20 3.66
N ARG A 13 47.23 -2.12 3.13
CA ARG A 13 46.94 -3.55 3.47
C ARG A 13 45.53 -3.72 4.07
N GLY A 14 44.67 -4.65 3.67
CA GLY A 14 44.74 -5.79 2.74
C GLY A 14 43.33 -6.41 2.64
N MET A 15 43.10 -7.21 1.59
CA MET A 15 41.83 -7.86 1.28
C MET A 15 41.32 -8.80 2.39
N ALA A 16 40.02 -8.72 2.71
CA ALA A 16 39.23 -9.85 3.19
C ALA A 16 37.75 -9.66 2.81
N SER A 17 37.22 -10.62 2.07
CA SER A 17 35.80 -10.81 1.75
C SER A 17 34.97 -11.10 3.00
N LEU A 18 33.67 -10.74 2.99
CA LEU A 18 32.52 -11.45 3.59
C LEU A 18 31.26 -10.61 3.25
N LEU A 19 30.51 -10.96 2.19
CA LEU A 19 29.32 -11.82 2.19
C LEU A 19 28.15 -11.30 3.03
N HIS A 20 27.10 -10.89 2.28
CA HIS A 20 25.66 -11.04 2.52
C HIS A 20 25.02 -10.43 3.76
N TRP A 21 24.04 -9.54 3.52
CA TRP A 21 22.68 -9.69 4.08
C TRP A 21 21.65 -9.01 3.16
N LYS A 22 20.74 -9.82 2.61
CA LYS A 22 19.46 -9.40 2.03
C LYS A 22 18.39 -9.90 2.99
N ALA A 23 17.64 -9.00 3.63
CA ALA A 23 16.44 -9.37 4.34
C ALA A 23 15.25 -9.23 3.37
N TYR A 24 14.67 -10.37 2.99
CA TYR A 24 13.34 -10.45 2.39
C TYR A 24 12.36 -10.70 3.54
N PHE A 25 11.32 -9.89 3.67
CA PHE A 25 10.18 -10.21 4.54
C PHE A 25 8.94 -10.39 3.68
N VAL A 26 8.43 -11.62 3.71
CA VAL A 26 7.11 -12.01 3.20
C VAL A 26 6.20 -12.03 4.43
N VAL A 27 5.14 -11.23 4.41
CA VAL A 27 4.07 -11.30 5.41
C VAL A 27 2.93 -12.12 4.80
N VAL A 28 2.68 -13.29 5.35
CA VAL A 28 1.52 -14.14 5.03
C VAL A 28 0.49 -13.98 6.14
N PHE A 29 -0.71 -13.50 5.81
CA PHE A 29 -1.85 -13.56 6.72
C PHE A 29 -2.70 -14.79 6.39
N VAL A 30 -2.86 -15.68 7.38
CA VAL A 30 -3.88 -16.74 7.37
C VAL A 30 -4.93 -16.35 8.42
N ALA A 31 -6.14 -16.04 7.97
CA ALA A 31 -7.29 -15.86 8.85
C ALA A 31 -7.94 -17.23 9.11
N LEU A 32 -7.85 -17.73 10.34
CA LEU A 32 -8.59 -18.89 10.82
C LEU A 32 -9.73 -18.38 11.71
N GLY A 33 -10.96 -18.45 11.21
CA GLY A 33 -12.17 -18.17 11.97
C GLY A 33 -12.44 -19.29 12.97
N VAL A 34 -12.52 -18.94 14.26
CA VAL A 34 -12.99 -19.84 15.33
C VAL A 34 -14.44 -19.46 15.64
N LEU A 35 -15.38 -20.35 15.33
CA LEU A 35 -16.75 -20.28 15.83
C LEU A 35 -16.78 -20.62 17.33
N PHE A 36 -17.25 -19.70 18.17
CA PHE A 36 -17.66 -20.01 19.53
C PHE A 36 -19.11 -20.50 19.54
N THR A 37 -19.35 -21.69 20.08
CA THR A 37 -20.68 -22.15 20.50
C THR A 37 -20.85 -21.87 21.99
N ALA A 38 -21.89 -21.12 22.34
CA ALA A 38 -22.22 -20.81 23.72
C ALA A 38 -23.06 -21.94 24.34
N SER A 39 -22.63 -22.48 25.48
CA SER A 39 -23.43 -23.35 26.34
C SER A 39 -23.76 -22.61 27.63
N SER A 40 -25.05 -22.50 27.93
CA SER A 40 -25.60 -21.82 29.10
C SER A 40 -25.31 -22.58 30.39
N ILE A 41 -24.94 -21.85 31.45
CA ILE A 41 -25.12 -22.28 32.84
C ILE A 41 -25.74 -21.14 33.63
N HIS A 42 -26.91 -21.42 34.21
CA HIS A 42 -27.65 -20.56 35.12
C HIS A 42 -27.03 -20.60 36.52
N THR A 43 -26.72 -19.43 37.10
CA THR A 43 -26.83 -19.20 38.56
C THR A 43 -27.04 -17.71 38.81
N GLY A 44 -28.05 -17.39 39.61
CA GLY A 44 -28.60 -16.04 39.75
C GLY A 44 -27.81 -15.11 40.66
N GLN A 45 -27.95 -13.81 40.36
CA GLN A 45 -27.94 -12.71 41.32
C GLN A 45 -28.59 -11.49 40.63
N SER A 46 -29.47 -10.80 41.36
CA SER A 46 -30.23 -9.65 40.84
C SER A 46 -29.31 -8.45 40.65
N ALA A 47 -29.23 -7.97 39.41
CA ALA A 47 -28.71 -6.65 39.07
C ALA A 47 -29.77 -5.93 38.24
N THR A 48 -30.16 -4.74 38.70
CA THR A 48 -31.05 -3.81 37.99
C THR A 48 -30.44 -3.45 36.65
N SER A 49 -31.10 -3.84 35.56
CA SER A 49 -30.69 -3.52 34.20
C SER A 49 -31.19 -2.13 33.79
N VAL A 50 -30.27 -1.23 33.46
CA VAL A 50 -30.58 -0.01 32.70
C VAL A 50 -30.49 -0.41 31.22
N SER A 51 -31.64 -0.53 30.55
CA SER A 51 -31.69 -0.75 29.11
C SER A 51 -31.38 0.53 28.36
N VAL A 52 -30.16 0.67 27.84
CA VAL A 52 -29.86 1.63 26.78
C VAL A 52 -30.24 0.96 25.45
N ALA A 53 -31.33 1.40 24.85
CA ALA A 53 -31.70 0.99 23.50
C ALA A 53 -30.76 1.69 22.50
N LEU A 54 -29.82 0.94 21.93
CA LEU A 54 -29.12 1.37 20.72
C LEU A 54 -30.10 1.23 19.54
N PRO A 55 -30.25 2.25 18.68
CA PRO A 55 -31.07 2.10 17.49
C PRO A 55 -30.39 1.09 16.58
N VAL A 56 -31.03 -0.06 16.39
CA VAL A 56 -30.69 -1.00 15.31
C VAL A 56 -31.04 -0.29 14.02
N ALA A 57 -30.02 0.23 13.31
CA ALA A 57 -30.21 0.71 11.96
C ALA A 57 -30.71 -0.46 11.11
N ASN A 58 -31.91 -0.29 10.55
CA ASN A 58 -32.60 -1.27 9.73
C ASN A 58 -31.73 -1.59 8.51
N MET A 59 -31.09 -2.76 8.49
CA MET A 59 -30.19 -3.20 7.42
C MET A 59 -30.96 -3.73 6.20
N GLN A 60 -32.03 -3.02 5.82
CA GLN A 60 -32.88 -3.33 4.69
C GLN A 60 -33.05 -2.06 3.88
N THR A 61 -32.09 -1.84 2.97
CA THR A 61 -32.23 -1.41 1.56
C THR A 61 -30.88 -0.88 1.09
N LEU A 62 -29.89 -1.77 0.94
CA LEU A 62 -28.79 -1.48 0.02
C LEU A 62 -29.32 -1.78 -1.40
N PRO A 63 -29.19 -0.87 -2.37
CA PRO A 63 -29.56 -1.16 -3.75
C PRO A 63 -28.72 -2.35 -4.23
N SER A 64 -29.36 -3.37 -4.82
CA SER A 64 -28.67 -4.49 -5.43
C SER A 64 -27.70 -3.96 -6.48
N LEU A 65 -26.40 -4.24 -6.32
CA LEU A 65 -25.41 -3.98 -7.35
C LEU A 65 -25.84 -4.70 -8.63
N ALA A 66 -26.19 -3.91 -9.65
CA ALA A 66 -26.35 -4.42 -11.00
C ALA A 66 -25.00 -5.04 -11.43
N SER A 67 -25.04 -6.33 -11.76
CA SER A 67 -23.89 -7.06 -12.30
C SER A 67 -23.52 -6.46 -13.66
N SER A 68 -22.53 -5.57 -13.69
CA SER A 68 -21.90 -5.18 -14.94
C SER A 68 -21.04 -6.35 -15.41
N SER A 69 -21.53 -7.03 -16.45
CA SER A 69 -20.82 -8.11 -17.13
C SER A 69 -19.66 -7.54 -17.96
N SER A 70 -18.55 -7.18 -17.32
CA SER A 70 -17.28 -7.13 -18.02
C SER A 70 -16.66 -8.52 -17.92
N SER A 71 -16.70 -9.26 -19.02
CA SER A 71 -16.08 -10.58 -19.13
C SER A 71 -14.56 -10.44 -18.97
N ILE A 72 -14.07 -10.57 -17.74
CA ILE A 72 -12.68 -10.97 -17.50
C ILE A 72 -12.60 -12.37 -18.09
N ALA A 73 -11.84 -12.54 -19.17
CA ALA A 73 -11.55 -13.86 -19.69
C ALA A 73 -11.01 -14.71 -18.53
N PRO A 74 -11.61 -15.87 -18.20
CA PRO A 74 -11.09 -16.71 -17.14
C PRO A 74 -9.62 -16.99 -17.45
N VAL A 75 -8.73 -16.74 -16.47
CA VAL A 75 -7.36 -17.25 -16.51
C VAL A 75 -7.49 -18.72 -16.86
N SER A 76 -6.93 -19.13 -18.01
CA SER A 76 -7.11 -20.47 -18.58
C SER A 76 -6.84 -21.51 -17.50
N SER A 77 -7.93 -22.07 -16.95
CA SER A 77 -7.96 -22.88 -15.74
C SER A 77 -7.55 -24.33 -16.00
N GLU A 78 -6.75 -24.57 -17.04
CA GLU A 78 -6.47 -25.93 -17.49
C GLU A 78 -5.29 -26.59 -16.76
N VAL A 79 -4.47 -25.83 -16.02
CA VAL A 79 -3.29 -26.37 -15.30
C VAL A 79 -3.18 -25.74 -13.91
N ASP A 80 -3.14 -26.57 -12.87
CA ASP A 80 -2.85 -26.13 -11.50
C ASP A 80 -1.43 -25.53 -11.46
N PRO A 81 -1.25 -24.29 -10.97
CA PRO A 81 0.07 -23.69 -10.88
C PRO A 81 1.00 -24.54 -10.02
N THR A 82 2.24 -24.66 -10.46
CA THR A 82 3.31 -25.30 -9.69
C THR A 82 3.50 -24.59 -8.35
N LEU A 83 4.12 -25.27 -7.37
CA LEU A 83 4.49 -24.64 -6.10
C LEU A 83 5.33 -23.37 -6.31
N ALA A 84 6.25 -23.39 -7.28
CA ALA A 84 7.06 -22.22 -7.61
C ALA A 84 6.21 -21.05 -8.13
N GLN A 85 5.21 -21.31 -8.97
CA GLN A 85 4.27 -20.27 -9.45
C GLN A 85 3.36 -19.76 -8.33
N LYS A 86 2.91 -20.64 -7.42
CA LYS A 86 2.16 -20.24 -6.22
C LYS A 86 2.98 -19.30 -5.33
N VAL A 87 4.25 -19.64 -5.08
CA VAL A 87 5.20 -18.77 -4.37
C VAL A 87 5.44 -17.47 -5.15
N GLY A 88 5.56 -17.55 -6.47
CA GLY A 88 5.68 -16.38 -7.34
C GLY A 88 4.52 -15.41 -7.19
N GLN A 89 3.27 -15.90 -7.14
CA GLN A 89 2.09 -15.05 -6.96
C GLN A 89 2.08 -14.32 -5.61
N MET A 90 2.75 -14.88 -4.60
CA MET A 90 2.93 -14.24 -3.28
C MET A 90 4.12 -13.26 -3.24
N LEU A 91 4.89 -13.15 -4.33
CA LEU A 91 6.06 -12.28 -4.41
C LEU A 91 5.73 -10.98 -5.16
N GLN A 92 5.99 -9.87 -4.49
CA GLN A 92 6.00 -8.54 -5.07
C GLN A 92 7.45 -8.07 -5.23
N VAL A 93 7.82 -7.59 -6.42
CA VAL A 93 9.20 -7.14 -6.73
C VAL A 93 9.24 -5.66 -7.12
N ASP A 94 10.30 -4.98 -6.70
CA ASP A 94 10.50 -3.56 -7.05
C ASP A 94 10.75 -3.41 -8.56
N ILE A 95 10.16 -2.41 -9.20
CA ILE A 95 10.29 -2.15 -10.64
C ILE A 95 11.75 -2.01 -11.09
N SER A 96 12.63 -1.47 -10.25
CA SER A 96 14.06 -1.30 -10.55
C SER A 96 14.75 -2.62 -10.90
N THR A 97 14.23 -3.75 -10.41
CA THR A 97 14.77 -5.07 -10.72
C THR A 97 14.68 -5.38 -12.21
N VAL A 98 13.68 -4.85 -12.93
CA VAL A 98 13.45 -5.09 -14.36
C VAL A 98 13.79 -3.89 -15.25
N LEU A 99 14.50 -2.87 -14.74
CA LEU A 99 14.93 -1.72 -15.55
C LEU A 99 16.34 -1.91 -16.15
N TYR A 100 16.58 -1.32 -17.33
CA TYR A 100 17.91 -1.18 -17.94
C TYR A 100 18.66 0.02 -17.35
N GLY A 101 19.45 -0.24 -16.30
CA GLY A 101 20.30 0.77 -15.68
C GLY A 101 19.51 2.04 -15.30
N LYS A 102 20.02 3.20 -15.72
CA LYS A 102 19.38 4.50 -15.45
C LYS A 102 18.46 5.00 -16.58
N ASN A 103 18.23 4.21 -17.64
CA ASN A 103 17.36 4.65 -18.74
C ASN A 103 15.90 4.70 -18.26
N ARG A 104 15.23 5.81 -18.54
CA ARG A 104 13.82 6.06 -18.20
C ARG A 104 12.97 6.43 -19.40
N ASN A 105 13.44 6.21 -20.62
CA ASN A 105 12.57 6.27 -21.79
C ASN A 105 11.62 5.05 -21.78
N PRO A 106 10.29 5.22 -21.76
CA PRO A 106 9.32 4.11 -21.68
C PRO A 106 9.54 2.97 -22.68
N ARG A 107 10.03 3.30 -23.88
CA ARG A 107 10.31 2.30 -24.93
C ARG A 107 11.51 1.41 -24.63
N PHE A 108 12.45 1.91 -23.83
CA PHE A 108 13.76 1.28 -23.59
C PHE A 108 14.04 1.03 -22.11
N ALA A 109 13.13 1.41 -21.22
CA ALA A 109 13.34 1.33 -19.77
C ALA A 109 13.38 -0.12 -19.28
N LEU A 110 12.59 -1.03 -19.87
CA LEU A 110 12.45 -2.41 -19.40
C LEU A 110 13.51 -3.36 -19.97
N ASN A 111 14.14 -4.12 -19.08
CA ASN A 111 14.83 -5.36 -19.41
C ASN A 111 13.81 -6.48 -19.65
N LYS A 112 13.35 -6.58 -20.90
CA LYS A 112 12.32 -7.54 -21.33
C LYS A 112 12.68 -9.00 -21.05
N ALA A 113 13.97 -9.37 -21.15
CA ALA A 113 14.43 -10.71 -20.82
C ALA A 113 14.22 -11.04 -19.33
N ARG A 114 14.39 -10.06 -18.44
CA ARG A 114 14.13 -10.24 -17.01
C ARG A 114 12.65 -10.26 -16.68
N VAL A 115 11.83 -9.44 -17.35
CA VAL A 115 10.37 -9.52 -17.23
C VAL A 115 9.89 -10.92 -17.65
N ALA A 116 10.39 -11.46 -18.77
CA ALA A 116 10.09 -12.81 -19.25
C ALA A 116 10.51 -13.89 -18.25
N TYR A 117 11.66 -13.73 -17.59
CA TYR A 117 12.09 -14.61 -16.51
C TYR A 117 11.12 -14.60 -15.32
N TYR A 118 10.66 -13.42 -14.90
CA TYR A 118 9.68 -13.27 -13.81
C TYR A 118 8.29 -13.81 -14.18
N ALA A 119 7.85 -13.61 -15.43
CA ALA A 119 6.61 -14.21 -15.93
C ALA A 119 6.63 -15.74 -15.82
N LYS A 120 7.73 -16.39 -16.21
CA LYS A 120 7.89 -17.85 -16.09
C LYS A 120 7.89 -18.36 -14.64
N LEU A 121 8.38 -17.54 -13.71
CA LEU A 121 8.31 -17.82 -12.27
C LEU A 121 6.91 -17.56 -11.69
N GLY A 122 6.02 -16.93 -12.44
CA GLY A 122 4.69 -16.54 -11.97
C GLY A 122 4.72 -15.42 -10.94
N ILE A 123 5.67 -14.48 -11.03
CA ILE A 123 5.72 -13.32 -10.11
C ILE A 123 4.38 -12.55 -10.16
N GLY A 124 3.75 -12.36 -9.00
CA GLY A 124 2.39 -11.84 -8.93
C GLY A 124 2.29 -10.33 -8.99
N SER A 125 3.34 -9.61 -8.58
CA SER A 125 3.23 -8.16 -8.46
C SER A 125 4.54 -7.40 -8.67
N TYR A 126 4.40 -6.18 -9.19
CA TYR A 126 5.44 -5.15 -9.21
C TYR A 126 5.04 -3.96 -8.35
N PHE A 127 6.02 -3.20 -7.88
CA PHE A 127 5.74 -1.94 -7.20
C PHE A 127 6.82 -0.87 -7.38
N ASN A 128 6.51 0.33 -6.86
CA ASN A 128 7.38 1.50 -6.72
C ASN A 128 7.50 2.35 -8.00
N SER A 129 7.95 3.59 -7.83
CA SER A 129 8.28 4.46 -8.96
C SER A 129 9.64 4.07 -9.56
N PRO A 130 9.78 4.01 -10.90
CA PRO A 130 11.06 3.77 -11.56
C PRO A 130 12.07 4.90 -11.28
N PHE A 131 11.61 6.05 -10.80
CA PHE A 131 12.43 7.21 -10.45
C PHE A 131 12.83 7.23 -8.97
N ALA A 132 12.40 6.25 -8.17
CA ALA A 132 12.84 6.12 -6.78
C ALA A 132 14.37 5.99 -6.71
N GLY A 133 15.02 6.90 -5.97
CA GLY A 133 16.48 6.89 -5.76
C GLY A 133 17.33 7.45 -6.92
N GLY A 134 16.73 8.07 -7.95
CA GLY A 134 17.44 8.69 -9.07
C GLY A 134 18.00 10.10 -8.77
N PRO A 135 18.92 10.62 -9.63
CA PRO A 135 19.47 11.98 -9.50
C PRO A 135 18.43 13.08 -9.74
N SER A 136 17.37 12.77 -10.48
CA SER A 136 16.22 13.65 -10.72
C SER A 136 15.02 13.14 -9.93
N ARG A 137 14.93 13.51 -8.65
CA ARG A 137 13.76 13.17 -7.79
C ARG A 137 12.44 13.82 -8.27
N HIS A 138 12.48 14.57 -9.37
CA HIS A 138 11.37 15.31 -9.96
C HIS A 138 10.97 14.79 -11.34
N GLU A 139 11.60 13.72 -11.83
CA GLU A 139 11.12 13.04 -13.03
C GLU A 139 10.08 11.97 -12.64
N SER A 140 9.00 11.93 -13.40
CA SER A 140 7.92 10.94 -13.36
C SER A 140 7.53 10.64 -14.79
N TRP A 141 6.79 9.58 -15.09
CA TRP A 141 6.19 9.34 -16.41
C TRP A 141 4.80 9.99 -16.50
N THR A 142 4.35 10.43 -17.68
CA THR A 142 2.91 10.71 -17.88
C THR A 142 2.09 9.43 -17.71
N ALA A 143 0.77 9.56 -17.63
CA ALA A 143 -0.14 8.41 -17.66
C ALA A 143 0.12 7.50 -18.88
N ASP A 144 0.24 8.06 -20.08
CA ASP A 144 0.51 7.30 -21.32
C ASP A 144 1.86 6.56 -21.25
N GLU A 145 2.90 7.23 -20.77
CA GLU A 145 4.24 6.64 -20.64
C GLU A 145 4.29 5.50 -19.61
N TRP A 146 3.54 5.63 -18.51
CA TRP A 146 3.32 4.55 -17.56
C TRP A 146 2.57 3.38 -18.21
N HIS A 147 1.48 3.68 -18.91
CA HIS A 147 0.66 2.67 -19.58
C HIS A 147 1.47 1.86 -20.59
N ASP A 148 2.29 2.51 -21.42
CA ASP A 148 3.22 1.87 -22.36
C ASP A 148 4.14 0.85 -21.67
N VAL A 149 4.60 1.13 -20.45
CA VAL A 149 5.49 0.24 -19.69
C VAL A 149 4.70 -0.91 -19.08
N ILE A 150 3.54 -0.64 -18.51
CA ILE A 150 2.66 -1.67 -17.94
C ILE A 150 2.19 -2.64 -19.03
N ASP A 151 1.76 -2.14 -20.20
CA ASP A 151 1.34 -2.95 -21.33
C ASP A 151 2.46 -3.86 -21.84
N GLN A 152 3.70 -3.36 -21.89
CA GLN A 152 4.85 -4.19 -22.22
C GLN A 152 5.05 -5.32 -21.21
N ILE A 153 4.85 -5.08 -19.91
CA ILE A 153 4.92 -6.12 -18.89
C ILE A 153 3.80 -7.14 -19.12
N GLN A 154 2.55 -6.69 -19.25
CA GLN A 154 1.41 -7.60 -19.43
C GLN A 154 1.51 -8.42 -20.71
N ALA A 155 1.98 -7.82 -21.81
CA ALA A 155 2.21 -8.53 -23.07
C ALA A 155 3.24 -9.66 -22.93
N ILE A 156 4.32 -9.43 -22.17
CA ILE A 156 5.33 -10.48 -21.88
C ILE A 156 4.74 -11.58 -20.99
N TYR A 157 3.91 -11.23 -20.01
CA TYR A 157 3.21 -12.23 -19.19
C TYR A 157 2.27 -13.10 -20.01
N ALA A 158 1.48 -12.48 -20.90
CA ALA A 158 0.60 -13.19 -21.83
C ALA A 158 1.38 -14.12 -22.77
N GLN A 159 2.54 -13.70 -23.31
CA GLN A 159 3.42 -14.55 -24.14
C GLN A 159 3.92 -15.81 -23.42
N HIS A 160 3.93 -15.79 -22.08
CA HIS A 160 4.36 -16.92 -21.26
C HIS A 160 3.20 -17.65 -20.56
N ASN A 161 1.95 -17.36 -20.93
CA ASN A 161 0.74 -17.90 -20.29
C ASN A 161 0.77 -17.74 -18.76
N ALA A 162 1.37 -16.65 -18.27
CA ALA A 162 1.44 -16.34 -16.86
C ALA A 162 0.18 -15.58 -16.42
N VAL A 163 -0.21 -15.73 -15.15
CA VAL A 163 -1.25 -14.90 -14.54
C VAL A 163 -0.80 -13.43 -14.59
N PRO A 164 -1.63 -12.47 -15.07
CA PRO A 164 -1.26 -11.07 -15.15
C PRO A 164 -0.75 -10.51 -13.82
N ALA A 165 0.36 -9.77 -13.85
CA ALA A 165 0.91 -9.17 -12.64
C ALA A 165 0.12 -7.93 -12.23
N ILE A 166 -0.12 -7.74 -10.93
CA ILE A 166 -0.72 -6.51 -10.40
C ILE A 166 0.36 -5.48 -10.05
N TYR A 167 0.14 -4.21 -10.40
CA TYR A 167 1.08 -3.14 -10.08
C TYR A 167 0.60 -2.31 -8.89
N GLY A 168 1.42 -2.26 -7.83
CA GLY A 168 1.21 -1.47 -6.63
C GLY A 168 1.99 -0.16 -6.64
N ILE A 169 1.38 0.94 -6.24
CA ILE A 169 2.04 2.25 -6.20
C ILE A 169 1.57 3.08 -5.00
N ASP A 170 2.49 3.85 -4.40
CA ASP A 170 2.11 4.86 -3.41
C ASP A 170 1.43 6.04 -4.12
N THR A 171 0.14 6.20 -3.82
CA THR A 171 -0.74 7.31 -4.23
C THR A 171 -1.32 7.88 -2.95
N ILE A 172 -0.58 8.79 -2.31
CA ILE A 172 -0.85 9.23 -0.93
C ILE A 172 -1.75 10.47 -0.90
N HIS A 173 -1.51 11.41 -1.81
CA HIS A 173 -2.20 12.71 -1.83
C HIS A 173 -2.49 13.13 -3.28
N GLY A 174 -3.09 12.21 -4.05
CA GLY A 174 -3.09 12.26 -5.52
C GLY A 174 -2.10 11.26 -6.11
N ALA A 175 -2.16 11.03 -7.42
CA ALA A 175 -1.27 10.10 -8.12
C ALA A 175 0.16 10.67 -8.24
N ASN A 176 0.84 10.81 -7.10
CA ASN A 176 2.07 11.60 -6.91
C ASN A 176 3.29 11.09 -7.70
N TYR A 177 3.20 9.92 -8.34
CA TYR A 177 4.23 9.40 -9.25
C TYR A 177 3.81 9.42 -10.73
N VAL A 178 2.67 10.00 -11.04
CA VAL A 178 2.18 10.24 -12.40
C VAL A 178 2.34 11.73 -12.69
N ARG A 179 3.06 12.06 -13.77
CA ARG A 179 3.27 13.45 -14.20
C ARG A 179 1.93 14.08 -14.56
N ASP A 180 1.78 15.36 -14.20
CA ASP A 180 0.59 16.18 -14.48
C ASP A 180 -0.72 15.70 -13.81
N ALA A 181 -0.64 14.72 -12.92
CA ALA A 181 -1.77 14.30 -12.10
C ALA A 181 -2.11 15.35 -11.03
N VAL A 182 -3.37 15.33 -10.57
CA VAL A 182 -3.82 16.24 -9.50
C VAL A 182 -3.14 15.84 -8.19
N LEU A 183 -2.52 16.84 -7.52
CA LEU A 183 -2.01 16.70 -6.17
C LEU A 183 -2.92 17.43 -5.18
N PHE A 184 -3.29 16.73 -4.13
CA PHE A 184 -4.04 17.26 -3.00
C PHE A 184 -3.08 17.67 -1.87
N PRO A 185 -3.54 18.45 -0.88
CA PRO A 185 -2.86 18.53 0.41
C PRO A 185 -2.65 17.13 1.00
N GLN A 186 -1.63 16.99 1.83
CA GLN A 186 -1.40 15.73 2.55
C GLN A 186 -2.61 15.35 3.43
N PRO A 187 -2.83 14.05 3.73
CA PRO A 187 -4.00 13.59 4.48
C PRO A 187 -4.28 14.35 5.77
N LEU A 188 -3.25 14.78 6.50
CA LEU A 188 -3.42 15.56 7.73
C LEU A 188 -4.10 16.91 7.45
N ALA A 189 -3.71 17.59 6.36
CA ALA A 189 -4.30 18.86 5.96
C ALA A 189 -5.72 18.66 5.41
N ALA A 190 -6.00 17.55 4.72
CA ALA A 190 -7.35 17.19 4.31
C ALA A 190 -8.26 16.96 5.53
N ALA A 191 -7.76 16.28 6.57
CA ALA A 191 -8.50 16.05 7.81
C ALA A 191 -8.82 17.34 8.57
N SER A 192 -7.93 18.34 8.53
CA SER A 192 -8.18 19.66 9.13
C SER A 192 -9.38 20.41 8.56
N SER A 193 -9.95 19.95 7.44
CA SER A 193 -11.21 20.47 6.91
C SER A 193 -12.44 19.97 7.68
N PHE A 194 -12.31 18.88 8.44
CA PHE A 194 -13.42 18.12 9.05
C PHE A 194 -14.54 17.75 8.06
N ASN A 195 -14.22 17.67 6.77
CA ASN A 195 -15.16 17.35 5.70
C ASN A 195 -14.77 16.02 5.02
N LEU A 196 -15.57 14.98 5.28
CA LEU A 196 -15.36 13.65 4.73
C LEU A 196 -15.49 13.60 3.20
N ASP A 197 -16.28 14.50 2.59
CA ASP A 197 -16.41 14.57 1.13
C ASP A 197 -15.06 14.93 0.47
N VAL A 198 -14.22 15.72 1.15
CA VAL A 198 -12.87 16.04 0.65
C VAL A 198 -12.02 14.78 0.53
N ALA A 199 -12.04 13.89 1.54
CA ALA A 199 -11.33 12.62 1.46
C ALA A 199 -11.91 11.68 0.40
N TYR A 200 -13.23 11.59 0.30
CA TYR A 200 -13.89 10.79 -0.73
C TYR A 200 -13.48 11.25 -2.15
N ARG A 201 -13.57 12.55 -2.44
CA ARG A 201 -13.18 13.11 -3.75
C ARG A 201 -11.68 13.02 -4.01
N MET A 202 -10.85 13.18 -2.97
CA MET A 202 -9.42 12.92 -3.07
C MET A 202 -9.17 11.49 -3.53
N GLY A 203 -9.87 10.52 -2.96
CA GLY A 203 -9.79 9.10 -3.36
C GLY A 203 -10.25 8.86 -4.79
N GLU A 204 -11.39 9.43 -5.18
CA GLU A 204 -11.95 9.28 -6.54
C GLU A 204 -11.00 9.80 -7.62
N VAL A 205 -10.47 11.01 -7.45
CA VAL A 205 -9.52 11.61 -8.40
C VAL A 205 -8.19 10.86 -8.40
N SER A 206 -7.68 10.48 -7.23
CA SER A 206 -6.45 9.70 -7.11
C SER A 206 -6.56 8.36 -7.85
N ALA A 207 -7.68 7.66 -7.68
CA ALA A 207 -7.92 6.39 -8.35
C ALA A 207 -8.08 6.54 -9.86
N LYS A 208 -8.78 7.58 -10.32
CA LYS A 208 -8.89 7.90 -11.75
C LYS A 208 -7.52 8.12 -12.38
N ASP A 209 -6.68 8.96 -11.77
CA ASP A 209 -5.38 9.34 -12.33
C ASP A 209 -4.39 8.15 -12.29
N SER A 210 -4.40 7.35 -11.22
CA SER A 210 -3.59 6.12 -11.15
C SER A 210 -4.05 5.05 -12.15
N LEU A 211 -5.36 4.89 -12.37
CA LEU A 211 -5.88 3.97 -13.39
C LEU A 211 -5.54 4.41 -14.81
N ALA A 212 -5.53 5.71 -15.09
CA ALA A 212 -5.08 6.23 -16.38
C ALA A 212 -3.62 5.81 -16.68
N ALA A 213 -2.79 5.69 -15.65
CA ALA A 213 -1.42 5.18 -15.73
C ALA A 213 -1.31 3.63 -15.69
N GLY A 214 -2.41 2.88 -15.63
CA GLY A 214 -2.38 1.42 -15.52
C GLY A 214 -1.96 0.89 -14.14
N LEU A 215 -2.18 1.66 -13.08
CA LEU A 215 -1.75 1.35 -11.70
C LEU A 215 -2.96 1.04 -10.81
N PRO A 216 -3.47 -0.20 -10.79
CA PRO A 216 -4.74 -0.54 -10.13
C PRO A 216 -4.63 -0.74 -8.61
N TRP A 217 -3.44 -0.93 -8.06
CA TRP A 217 -3.29 -1.15 -6.61
C TRP A 217 -2.64 0.05 -5.94
N ILE A 218 -3.40 0.71 -5.07
CA ILE A 218 -3.03 1.97 -4.45
C ILE A 218 -2.64 1.71 -2.99
N PHE A 219 -1.40 2.05 -2.64
CA PHE A 219 -0.89 1.95 -1.28
C PHE A 219 -1.37 3.14 -0.42
N SER A 220 -2.67 3.22 -0.16
CA SER A 220 -3.32 4.28 0.63
C SER A 220 -4.69 3.78 1.13
N PRO A 221 -5.21 4.24 2.28
CA PRO A 221 -4.69 5.27 3.22
C PRO A 221 -3.62 4.81 4.21
N VAL A 222 -2.91 5.79 4.78
CA VAL A 222 -2.18 5.62 6.04
C VAL A 222 -3.14 5.86 7.22
N LEU A 223 -3.35 4.85 8.04
CA LEU A 223 -4.32 4.80 9.13
C LEU A 223 -3.67 4.73 10.53
N GLY A 224 -2.38 5.06 10.63
CA GLY A 224 -1.72 5.28 11.93
C GLY A 224 -2.22 6.54 12.62
N LEU A 225 -1.94 6.73 13.91
CA LEU A 225 -2.27 7.95 14.65
C LEU A 225 -1.06 8.85 14.84
N ALA A 226 -1.23 10.16 14.60
CA ALA A 226 -0.19 11.18 14.74
C ALA A 226 0.08 11.61 16.20
N MET A 227 0.11 10.67 17.15
CA MET A 227 0.31 10.99 18.57
C MET A 227 1.77 11.26 18.96
N GLN A 228 2.74 10.76 18.17
CA GLN A 228 4.16 11.02 18.37
C GLN A 228 4.62 12.20 17.48
N PRO A 229 4.71 13.44 17.98
CA PRO A 229 4.98 14.62 17.14
C PRO A 229 6.37 14.59 16.47
N LYS A 230 7.32 13.84 17.03
CA LYS A 230 8.66 13.66 16.44
C LYS A 230 8.68 12.71 15.23
N TRP A 231 7.61 11.94 15.03
CA TRP A 231 7.54 10.98 13.94
C TRP A 231 7.45 11.68 12.60
N ALA A 232 8.40 11.35 11.71
CA ALA A 232 8.58 12.05 10.45
C ALA A 232 7.39 11.93 9.48
N ARG A 233 6.46 11.00 9.71
CA ARG A 233 5.33 10.69 8.81
C ARG A 233 3.97 11.13 9.34
N ASN A 234 3.94 12.01 10.36
CA ASN A 234 2.70 12.54 10.93
C ASN A 234 1.75 13.16 9.87
N TYR A 235 2.31 13.80 8.84
CA TYR A 235 1.52 14.44 7.79
C TYR A 235 0.78 13.44 6.87
N GLU A 236 1.17 12.16 6.86
CA GLU A 236 0.60 11.15 5.97
C GLU A 236 -0.70 10.55 6.52
N THR A 237 -1.01 10.74 7.81
CA THR A 237 -2.26 10.28 8.44
C THR A 237 -3.27 11.43 8.58
N PHE A 238 -4.52 11.11 8.92
CA PHE A 238 -5.61 12.04 9.16
C PHE A 238 -5.64 12.64 10.58
N GLY A 239 -4.67 12.37 11.43
CA GLY A 239 -4.54 13.03 12.74
C GLY A 239 -4.23 12.08 13.89
N GLU A 240 -4.42 12.59 15.12
CA GLU A 240 -4.11 11.89 16.36
C GLU A 240 -5.30 11.09 16.94
N ASP A 241 -6.52 11.41 16.51
CA ASP A 241 -7.75 10.84 17.05
C ASP A 241 -8.19 9.59 16.26
N PRO A 242 -8.41 8.44 16.93
CA PRO A 242 -8.85 7.21 16.28
C PRO A 242 -10.14 7.37 15.47
N HIS A 243 -11.11 8.14 15.98
CA HIS A 243 -12.40 8.32 15.33
C HIS A 243 -12.23 9.08 14.00
N THR A 244 -11.49 10.19 14.04
CA THR A 244 -11.18 11.02 12.87
C THR A 244 -10.45 10.21 11.79
N VAL A 245 -9.41 9.45 12.19
CA VAL A 245 -8.66 8.62 11.25
C VAL A 245 -9.52 7.52 10.63
N SER A 246 -10.41 6.90 11.42
CA SER A 246 -11.35 5.89 10.93
C SER A 246 -12.33 6.47 9.91
N ALA A 247 -12.97 7.60 10.24
CA ALA A 247 -13.97 8.24 9.39
C ALA A 247 -13.38 8.71 8.04
N PHE A 248 -12.23 9.39 8.07
CA PHE A 248 -11.53 9.81 6.86
C PHE A 248 -10.96 8.63 6.08
N GLY A 249 -10.46 7.60 6.77
CA GLY A 249 -9.98 6.36 6.16
C GLY A 249 -11.07 5.66 5.34
N VAL A 250 -12.26 5.48 5.93
CA VAL A 250 -13.43 4.92 5.23
C VAL A 250 -13.80 5.77 4.01
N ALA A 251 -13.89 7.09 4.15
CA ALA A 251 -14.24 7.98 3.05
C ALA A 251 -13.22 7.88 1.90
N LEU A 252 -11.91 7.87 2.20
CA LEU A 252 -10.87 7.72 1.18
C LEU A 252 -10.95 6.36 0.49
N ILE A 253 -11.11 5.26 1.25
CA ILE A 253 -11.21 3.90 0.70
C ILE A 253 -12.42 3.79 -0.22
N GLN A 254 -13.57 4.35 0.16
CA GLN A 254 -14.76 4.39 -0.68
C GLN A 254 -14.51 5.15 -1.99
N GLY A 255 -13.86 6.31 -1.93
CA GLY A 255 -13.49 7.07 -3.12
C GLY A 255 -12.50 6.31 -4.02
N LEU A 256 -11.46 5.72 -3.42
CA LEU A 256 -10.46 4.93 -4.12
C LEU A 256 -11.07 3.71 -4.82
N GLN A 257 -12.08 3.08 -4.25
CA GLN A 257 -12.68 1.85 -4.78
C GLN A 257 -13.99 2.08 -5.56
N ALA A 258 -14.48 3.33 -5.66
CA ALA A 258 -15.77 3.66 -6.28
C ALA A 258 -15.90 3.19 -7.74
N ASN A 259 -14.78 3.09 -8.46
CA ASN A 259 -14.74 2.66 -9.86
C ASN A 259 -14.72 1.12 -10.05
N ASN A 260 -14.66 0.32 -8.97
CA ASN A 260 -14.56 -1.15 -8.98
C ASN A 260 -13.36 -1.73 -9.77
N ARG A 261 -12.30 -0.94 -9.98
CA ARG A 261 -11.09 -1.31 -10.73
C ARG A 261 -9.80 -1.06 -9.97
N THR A 262 -9.84 -0.23 -8.93
CA THR A 262 -8.73 0.01 -8.01
C THR A 262 -8.92 -0.68 -6.67
N ALA A 263 -7.82 -1.15 -6.10
CA ALA A 263 -7.75 -1.69 -4.74
C ALA A 263 -7.05 -0.68 -3.83
N ALA A 264 -7.66 -0.34 -2.69
CA ALA A 264 -7.01 0.41 -1.63
C ALA A 264 -6.13 -0.51 -0.76
N CYS A 265 -5.27 0.07 0.06
CA CYS A 265 -4.38 -0.66 0.96
C CYS A 265 -4.25 0.10 2.27
N MET A 266 -4.87 -0.43 3.32
CA MET A 266 -4.75 0.09 4.67
C MET A 266 -3.33 -0.15 5.18
N LYS A 267 -2.64 0.92 5.61
CA LYS A 267 -1.27 0.81 6.14
C LYS A 267 -1.03 1.74 7.32
N HIS A 268 -0.08 1.50 8.22
CA HIS A 268 0.74 0.30 8.35
C HIS A 268 0.23 -0.45 9.58
N PHE A 269 -0.26 -1.67 9.38
CA PHE A 269 -0.90 -2.47 10.41
C PHE A 269 0.12 -3.06 11.39
N ILE A 270 0.09 -2.84 12.70
CA ILE A 270 -0.52 -1.72 13.44
C ILE A 270 0.51 -1.11 14.39
N GLY A 271 0.23 0.08 14.94
CA GLY A 271 1.09 0.73 15.94
C GLY A 271 2.35 1.40 15.37
N TYR A 272 2.57 1.33 14.06
CA TYR A 272 3.75 1.89 13.38
C TYR A 272 3.97 3.38 13.66
N SER A 273 2.91 4.15 13.89
CA SER A 273 2.97 5.58 14.12
C SER A 273 3.38 5.98 15.55
N ASN A 274 3.73 5.02 16.42
CA ASN A 274 4.14 5.28 17.80
C ASN A 274 5.59 4.90 18.15
N PRO A 275 6.60 5.28 17.35
CA PRO A 275 7.98 5.03 17.76
C PRO A 275 8.29 5.79 19.04
N THR A 276 8.76 5.10 20.07
CA THR A 276 9.01 5.67 21.41
C THR A 276 9.99 6.85 21.35
N SER A 277 10.98 6.76 20.46
CA SER A 277 11.98 7.82 20.23
C SER A 277 11.51 8.91 19.26
N GLY A 278 10.45 8.68 18.50
CA GLY A 278 10.07 9.48 17.33
C GLY A 278 10.78 9.10 16.03
N ASN A 279 11.88 8.35 16.09
CA ASN A 279 12.60 7.95 14.89
C ASN A 279 11.78 6.93 14.09
N ASP A 280 11.65 7.15 12.79
CA ASP A 280 10.89 6.25 11.91
C ASP A 280 11.44 4.82 11.97
N ARG A 281 10.54 3.83 12.07
CA ARG A 281 10.85 2.40 12.24
C ARG A 281 11.61 2.02 13.52
N ALA A 282 11.73 2.93 14.49
CA ALA A 282 12.22 2.56 15.82
C ALA A 282 11.16 1.81 16.64
N ASP A 283 11.60 1.20 17.74
CA ASP A 283 10.73 0.43 18.62
C ASP A 283 9.54 1.25 19.13
N SER A 284 8.38 0.61 19.13
CA SER A 284 7.14 1.14 19.68
C SER A 284 6.81 0.38 20.95
N VAL A 285 6.68 1.08 22.07
CA VAL A 285 6.23 0.51 23.34
C VAL A 285 4.77 0.93 23.52
N ILE A 286 3.85 0.00 23.28
CA ILE A 286 2.40 0.22 23.30
C ILE A 286 1.79 -0.83 24.21
N SER A 287 0.96 -0.43 25.17
CA SER A 287 0.19 -1.40 25.96
C SER A 287 -0.91 -2.05 25.10
N ASP A 288 -1.32 -3.27 25.44
CA ASP A 288 -2.45 -3.94 24.75
C ASP A 288 -3.72 -3.07 24.76
N PHE A 289 -3.93 -2.33 25.86
CA PHE A 289 -5.04 -1.39 25.97
C PHE A 289 -4.95 -0.29 24.90
N GLU A 290 -3.82 0.40 24.79
CA GLU A 290 -3.64 1.46 23.77
C GLU A 290 -3.68 0.90 22.36
N LEU A 291 -3.08 -0.28 22.13
CA LEU A 291 -3.07 -0.91 20.82
C LEU A 291 -4.49 -1.19 20.32
N VAL A 292 -5.34 -1.76 21.17
CA VAL A 292 -6.72 -2.13 20.84
C VAL A 292 -7.65 -0.92 20.82
N ASN A 293 -7.50 0.05 21.73
CA ASN A 293 -8.44 1.17 21.85
C ASN A 293 -8.07 2.37 20.97
N TYR A 294 -6.80 2.52 20.56
CA TYR A 294 -6.36 3.65 19.75
C TYR A 294 -5.90 3.26 18.35
N TYR A 295 -5.04 2.25 18.20
CA TYR A 295 -4.41 1.96 16.91
C TYR A 295 -5.16 0.94 16.04
N ALA A 296 -5.93 0.04 16.65
CA ALA A 296 -6.74 -0.93 15.94
C ALA A 296 -8.03 -0.37 15.30
N PRO A 297 -8.77 0.59 15.91
CA PRO A 297 -10.08 1.02 15.40
C PRO A 297 -10.09 1.51 13.96
N SER A 298 -9.02 2.15 13.49
CA SER A 298 -8.93 2.61 12.11
C SER A 298 -8.79 1.48 11.07
N PHE A 299 -8.56 0.25 11.50
CA PHE A 299 -8.42 -0.94 10.65
C PHE A 299 -9.55 -1.98 10.82
N LEU A 300 -10.46 -1.79 11.78
CA LEU A 300 -11.47 -2.77 12.19
C LEU A 300 -12.91 -2.36 11.82
#